data_AF-A0A0C3FYA2-F1
#
_entry.id   AF-A0A0C3FYA2-F1
#
_cell.length_a   1.000
_cell.length_b   1.000
_cell.length_c   1.000
_cell.angle_alpha   90.00
_cell.angle_beta   90.00
_cell.angle_gamma   90.00
#
_symmetry.space_group_name_H-M   'P 1'
#
loop_
_entity.id
_entity.type
_entity.pdbx_description
1 polymer ?
#
loop_
_entity_poly.entity_id
_entity_poly.type
_entity_poly.pdbx_seq_one_letter_code
_entity_poly.pdbx_strand_id
1 'polypeptide(L)'
;MPSTILPSFPRAQQAQIIRANQRDLYHVSSLKEQTEAVLRSWLGTRWLTQWDKEIELLVKLGYYGLTTGRAIQTLGEEYTDIWQHSSLAERVPSYRARAALILLPTLPSYVLARWGSVLVNLEPRIATILRALPTVFEISSEINLAIFYLRGTYYDVAKRLLGVRHLSSLPENPHTRPPSYSLLGILLAIRLLYRLISFVRSTAKPSSEKSKDKLPITSSQTTETYIDDRPVSSFLGPVDPEGEPAKPAEEDERTILDVASISSATRARRNCTLCLEERTDSCATECGHLFCWSCIVGWGREKAECPLCRQSLNLTRLLPIHNL
;
A
#
# COMPACT_ATOMS: atom_id res chain seq x y z
N MET A 1 -0.78 34.47 48.14
CA MET A 1 -1.71 33.34 47.87
C MET A 1 -1.22 32.68 46.59
N PRO A 2 -0.58 31.50 46.64
CA PRO A 2 -0.21 30.81 45.42
C PRO A 2 -1.50 30.40 44.71
N SER A 3 -1.70 30.87 43.49
CA SER A 3 -2.76 30.39 42.61
C SER A 3 -2.59 28.88 42.45
N THR A 4 -3.50 28.11 43.03
CA THR A 4 -3.59 26.67 42.82
C THR A 4 -3.93 26.42 41.36
N ILE A 5 -2.90 26.32 40.53
CA ILE A 5 -3.01 25.88 39.15
C ILE A 5 -3.57 24.45 39.22
N LEU A 6 -4.81 24.27 38.79
CA LEU A 6 -5.39 22.94 38.66
C LEU A 6 -4.48 22.11 37.74
N PRO A 7 -4.17 20.84 38.10
CA PRO A 7 -3.36 19.98 37.25
C PRO A 7 -4.05 19.84 35.89
N SER A 8 -3.41 20.35 34.84
CA SER A 8 -3.88 20.25 33.47
C SER A 8 -3.17 19.08 32.77
N PHE A 9 -3.95 18.26 32.07
CA PHE A 9 -3.39 17.14 31.31
C PHE A 9 -2.80 17.67 30.00
N PRO A 10 -1.52 17.39 29.70
CA PRO A 10 -0.91 17.78 28.43
C PRO A 10 -1.53 16.99 27.27
N ARG A 11 -1.34 17.50 26.05
CA ARG A 11 -1.73 16.77 24.84
C ARG A 11 -0.80 15.58 24.64
N ALA A 12 -1.33 14.50 24.06
CA ALA A 12 -0.53 13.36 23.71
C ALA A 12 0.57 13.74 22.70
N GLN A 13 1.79 13.28 22.96
CA GLN A 13 2.92 13.50 22.08
C GLN A 13 2.82 12.61 20.84
N GLN A 14 3.48 13.01 19.75
CA GLN A 14 3.53 12.22 18.51
C GLN A 14 3.99 10.78 18.75
N ALA A 15 5.06 10.59 19.54
CA ALA A 15 5.59 9.27 19.87
C ALA A 15 4.56 8.37 20.57
N GLN A 16 3.78 8.92 21.50
CA GLN A 16 2.75 8.16 22.22
C GLN A 16 1.66 7.70 21.26
N ILE A 17 1.14 8.61 20.43
CA ILE A 17 0.09 8.28 19.45
C ILE A 17 0.57 7.22 18.46
N ILE A 18 1.80 7.32 17.97
CA ILE A 18 2.39 6.35 17.03
C ILE A 18 2.53 4.98 17.70
N ARG A 19 3.10 4.92 18.90
CA ARG A 19 3.31 3.67 19.65
C ARG A 19 1.99 3.00 20.02
N ALA A 20 0.99 3.80 20.43
CA ALA A 20 -0.35 3.31 20.70
C ALA A 20 -0.93 2.62 19.47
N ASN A 21 -0.90 3.29 18.31
CA ASN A 21 -1.46 2.73 17.10
C ASN A 21 -0.68 1.47 16.63
N GLN A 22 0.65 1.49 16.71
CA GLN A 22 1.47 0.31 16.39
C GLN A 22 1.12 -0.88 17.28
N ARG A 23 0.92 -0.63 18.59
CA ARG A 23 0.56 -1.66 19.56
C ARG A 23 -0.85 -2.21 19.29
N ASP A 24 -1.80 -1.35 18.96
CA ASP A 24 -3.14 -1.77 18.55
C ASP A 24 -3.12 -2.64 17.30
N LEU A 25 -2.37 -2.24 16.26
CA LEU A 25 -2.23 -3.03 15.03
C LEU A 25 -1.65 -4.42 15.31
N TYR A 26 -0.63 -4.51 16.18
CA TYR A 26 -0.05 -5.78 16.60
C TYR A 26 -1.06 -6.69 17.31
N HIS A 27 -1.87 -6.13 18.21
CA HIS A 27 -2.89 -6.92 18.91
C HIS A 27 -4.02 -7.37 17.98
N VAL A 28 -4.45 -6.52 17.06
CA VAL A 28 -5.46 -6.87 16.05
C VAL A 28 -4.94 -7.97 15.11
N SER A 29 -3.69 -7.89 14.65
CA SER A 29 -3.11 -8.92 13.78
C SER A 29 -2.93 -10.25 14.51
N SER A 30 -2.46 -10.21 15.76
CA SER A 30 -2.34 -11.41 16.60
C SER A 30 -3.70 -12.05 16.88
N LEU A 31 -4.73 -11.26 17.16
CA LEU A 31 -6.10 -11.76 17.35
C LEU A 31 -6.65 -12.38 16.06
N LYS A 32 -6.37 -11.78 14.89
CA LYS A 32 -6.74 -12.35 13.57
C LYS A 32 -6.06 -13.70 13.38
N GLU A 33 -4.76 -13.80 13.60
CA GLU A 33 -3.99 -15.05 13.43
C GLU A 33 -4.50 -16.17 14.34
N GLN A 34 -4.76 -15.88 15.62
CA GLN A 34 -5.33 -16.86 16.55
C GLN A 34 -6.74 -17.29 16.12
N THR A 35 -7.57 -16.34 15.70
CA THR A 35 -8.93 -16.61 15.21
C THR A 35 -8.89 -17.50 13.97
N GLU A 36 -8.02 -17.19 13.01
CA GLU A 36 -7.81 -18.01 11.82
C GLU A 36 -7.29 -19.40 12.15
N ALA A 37 -6.37 -19.54 13.11
CA ALA A 37 -5.87 -20.85 13.52
C ALA A 37 -6.99 -21.75 14.05
N VAL A 38 -7.87 -21.19 14.89
CA VAL A 38 -9.05 -21.90 15.41
C VAL A 38 -10.01 -22.25 14.27
N LEU A 39 -10.38 -21.29 13.43
CA LEU A 39 -11.31 -21.51 12.31
C LEU A 39 -10.76 -22.49 11.28
N ARG A 40 -9.45 -22.46 11.01
CA ARG A 40 -8.76 -23.42 10.14
C ARG A 40 -8.84 -24.84 10.70
N SER A 41 -8.72 -25.00 12.02
CA SER A 41 -8.81 -26.30 12.67
C SER A 41 -10.23 -26.88 12.67
N TRP A 42 -11.27 -26.03 12.72
CA TRP A 42 -12.68 -26.47 12.81
C TRP A 42 -13.37 -26.59 11.44
N LEU A 43 -13.14 -25.63 10.55
CA LEU A 43 -13.88 -25.47 9.29
C LEU A 43 -13.00 -25.71 8.05
N GLY A 44 -11.70 -25.91 8.25
CA GLY A 44 -10.73 -26.15 7.19
C GLY A 44 -10.32 -24.88 6.42
N THR A 45 -9.25 -25.00 5.64
CA THR A 45 -8.62 -23.87 4.92
C THR A 45 -9.51 -23.28 3.83
N ARG A 46 -10.34 -24.10 3.15
CA ARG A 46 -11.19 -23.62 2.04
C ARG A 46 -12.24 -22.62 2.52
N TRP A 47 -12.90 -22.94 3.64
CA TRP A 47 -13.86 -22.04 4.25
C TRP A 47 -13.16 -20.75 4.73
N LEU A 48 -11.98 -20.88 5.35
CA LEU A 48 -11.20 -19.74 5.80
C LEU A 48 -10.87 -18.77 4.65
N THR A 49 -10.42 -19.28 3.50
CA THR A 49 -10.09 -18.44 2.35
C THR A 49 -11.30 -17.73 1.75
N GLN A 50 -12.50 -18.32 1.86
CA GLN A 50 -13.72 -17.71 1.37
C GLN A 50 -14.20 -16.56 2.27
N TRP A 51 -13.92 -16.63 3.57
CA TRP A 51 -14.42 -15.71 4.58
C TRP A 51 -13.31 -14.86 5.25
N ASP A 52 -12.09 -14.83 4.69
CA ASP A 52 -10.94 -14.10 5.26
C ASP A 52 -11.25 -12.61 5.50
N LYS A 53 -11.94 -11.96 4.55
CA LYS A 53 -12.32 -10.54 4.65
C LYS A 53 -13.33 -10.30 5.77
N GLU A 54 -14.29 -11.21 5.93
CA GLU A 54 -15.32 -11.17 6.97
C GLU A 54 -14.72 -11.44 8.35
N ILE A 55 -13.78 -12.38 8.45
CA ILE A 55 -13.03 -12.66 9.67
C ILE A 55 -12.23 -11.42 10.09
N GLU A 56 -11.52 -10.79 9.15
CA GLU A 56 -10.79 -9.56 9.44
C GLU A 56 -11.70 -8.42 9.93
N LEU A 57 -12.85 -8.23 9.30
CA LEU A 57 -13.85 -7.25 9.73
C LEU A 57 -14.35 -7.57 11.14
N LEU A 58 -14.73 -8.82 11.41
CA LEU A 58 -15.24 -9.26 12.71
C LEU A 58 -14.21 -9.09 13.82
N VAL A 59 -12.94 -9.41 13.56
CA VAL A 59 -11.83 -9.21 14.51
C VAL A 59 -11.65 -7.73 14.84
N LYS A 60 -11.63 -6.86 13.83
CA LYS A 60 -11.54 -5.40 14.02
C LYS A 60 -12.75 -4.84 14.78
N LEU A 61 -13.96 -5.24 14.40
CA LEU A 61 -15.20 -4.83 15.08
C LEU A 61 -15.25 -5.33 16.52
N GLY A 62 -14.78 -6.55 16.78
CA GLY A 62 -14.68 -7.12 18.12
C GLY A 62 -13.69 -6.34 18.99
N TYR A 63 -12.46 -6.15 18.50
CA TYR A 63 -11.42 -5.43 19.24
C TYR A 63 -11.82 -3.98 19.53
N TYR A 64 -12.15 -3.21 18.51
CA TYR A 64 -12.50 -1.79 18.68
C TYR A 64 -13.89 -1.59 19.28
N GLY A 65 -14.83 -2.53 19.10
CA GLY A 65 -16.15 -2.49 19.71
C GLY A 65 -16.09 -2.70 21.23
N LEU A 66 -15.27 -3.65 21.69
CA LEU A 66 -15.09 -3.90 23.13
C LEU A 66 -14.27 -2.81 23.82
N THR A 67 -13.38 -2.12 23.11
CA THR A 67 -12.56 -1.03 23.63
C THR A 67 -13.23 0.33 23.38
N THR A 68 -12.98 0.94 22.21
CA THR A 68 -13.47 2.27 21.82
C THR A 68 -15.00 2.36 21.86
N GLY A 69 -15.73 1.32 21.47
CA GLY A 69 -17.20 1.30 21.52
C GLY A 69 -17.75 1.48 22.94
N ARG A 70 -17.11 0.87 23.93
CA ARG A 70 -17.49 0.93 25.35
C ARG A 70 -16.95 2.15 26.11
N ALA A 71 -16.29 3.10 25.43
CA ALA A 71 -15.57 4.21 26.07
C ALA A 71 -14.31 3.81 26.86
N ILE A 72 -13.78 2.61 26.62
CA ILE A 72 -12.57 2.13 27.30
C ILE A 72 -11.38 2.39 26.37
N GLN A 73 -10.20 2.61 26.96
CA GLN A 73 -8.96 2.71 26.21
C GLN A 73 -8.72 1.43 25.39
N THR A 74 -8.10 1.59 24.23
CA THR A 74 -7.51 0.44 23.53
C THR A 74 -6.24 -0.03 24.26
N LEU A 75 -5.77 -1.25 24.00
CA LEU A 75 -4.54 -1.76 24.62
C LEU A 75 -3.31 -0.90 24.27
N GLY A 76 -3.29 -0.31 23.07
CA GLY A 76 -2.26 0.66 22.67
C GLY A 76 -2.38 2.00 23.40
N GLU A 77 -3.60 2.47 23.61
CA GLU A 77 -3.86 3.69 24.39
C GLU A 77 -3.47 3.53 25.86
N GLU A 78 -3.78 2.36 26.45
CA GLU A 78 -3.35 1.97 27.79
C GLU A 78 -1.82 1.87 27.87
N TYR A 79 -1.17 1.25 26.88
CA TYR A 79 0.29 1.11 26.84
C TYR A 79 1.05 2.44 26.83
N THR A 80 0.43 3.52 26.37
CA THR A 80 1.07 4.84 26.27
C THR A 80 0.45 5.90 27.18
N ASP A 81 -0.49 5.49 28.04
CA ASP A 81 -1.20 6.36 28.98
C ASP A 81 -1.86 7.55 28.27
N ILE A 82 -2.58 7.29 27.17
CA ILE A 82 -3.31 8.31 26.42
C ILE A 82 -4.82 8.05 26.41
N TRP A 83 -5.60 9.14 26.35
CA TRP A 83 -7.06 9.12 26.44
C TRP A 83 -7.70 9.87 25.28
N GLN A 84 -8.78 9.31 24.73
CA GLN A 84 -9.56 9.97 23.68
C GLN A 84 -10.41 11.11 24.24
N HIS A 85 -10.31 12.28 23.60
CA HIS A 85 -11.07 13.47 23.93
C HIS A 85 -11.63 14.09 22.65
N SER A 86 -12.93 14.38 22.63
CA SER A 86 -13.56 15.11 21.52
C SER A 86 -13.28 16.60 21.62
N SER A 87 -12.59 17.18 20.63
CA SER A 87 -12.25 18.61 20.60
C SER A 87 -13.45 19.54 20.53
N LEU A 88 -14.63 19.02 20.16
CA LEU A 88 -15.86 19.81 20.01
C LEU A 88 -16.60 19.98 21.35
N ALA A 89 -16.46 19.03 22.27
CA ALA A 89 -17.30 18.95 23.48
C ALA A 89 -16.50 18.93 24.79
N GLU A 90 -15.16 18.98 24.74
CA GLU A 90 -14.27 18.88 25.93
C GLU A 90 -14.60 17.70 26.86
N ARG A 91 -15.13 16.63 26.25
CA ARG A 91 -15.60 15.42 26.91
C ARG A 91 -15.21 14.19 26.10
N VAL A 92 -15.47 13.01 26.67
CA VAL A 92 -15.35 11.72 25.99
C VAL A 92 -16.23 11.74 24.73
N PRO A 93 -15.77 11.20 23.59
CA PRO A 93 -16.56 11.18 22.35
C PRO A 93 -17.95 10.56 22.58
N SER A 94 -18.96 11.05 21.84
CA SER A 94 -20.32 10.50 21.90
C SER A 94 -20.38 9.08 21.34
N TYR A 95 -21.43 8.32 21.65
CA TYR A 95 -21.59 6.95 21.14
C TYR A 95 -21.57 6.91 19.59
N ARG A 96 -22.13 7.93 18.93
CA ARG A 96 -22.12 8.05 17.45
C ARG A 96 -20.71 8.31 16.93
N ALA A 97 -19.95 9.19 17.59
CA ALA A 97 -18.57 9.45 17.21
C ALA A 97 -17.70 8.20 17.40
N ARG A 98 -17.91 7.43 18.48
CA ARG A 98 -17.21 6.15 18.70
C ARG A 98 -17.57 5.10 17.66
N ALA A 99 -18.86 4.94 17.35
CA ALA A 99 -19.28 4.05 16.28
C ALA A 99 -18.66 4.48 14.93
N ALA A 100 -18.65 5.78 14.63
CA ALA A 100 -18.03 6.30 13.41
C ALA A 100 -16.50 6.08 13.39
N LEU A 101 -15.80 6.22 14.51
CA LEU A 101 -14.36 5.93 14.60
C LEU A 101 -14.03 4.47 14.25
N ILE A 102 -14.93 3.54 14.55
CA ILE A 102 -14.76 2.12 14.28
C ILE A 102 -15.15 1.80 12.83
N LEU A 103 -16.30 2.30 12.40
CA LEU A 103 -16.90 1.95 11.11
C LEU A 103 -16.23 2.65 9.93
N LEU A 104 -15.81 3.91 10.08
CA LEU A 104 -15.28 4.71 8.98
C LEU A 104 -13.96 4.15 8.41
N PRO A 105 -13.01 3.62 9.22
CA PRO A 105 -11.80 3.01 8.68
C PRO A 105 -11.99 1.57 8.18
N THR A 106 -13.02 0.85 8.65
CA THR A 106 -13.15 -0.62 8.45
C THR A 106 -14.20 -1.01 7.42
N LEU A 107 -15.32 -0.29 7.34
CA LEU A 107 -16.40 -0.61 6.42
C LEU A 107 -16.08 -0.29 4.95
N PRO A 108 -15.45 0.85 4.58
CA PRO A 108 -15.27 1.18 3.17
C PRO A 108 -14.45 0.14 2.42
N SER A 109 -13.36 -0.35 3.03
CA SER A 109 -12.53 -1.40 2.43
C SER A 109 -13.29 -2.71 2.25
N TYR A 110 -14.11 -3.10 3.22
CA TYR A 110 -14.96 -4.29 3.12
C TYR A 110 -16.05 -4.16 2.04
N VAL A 111 -16.79 -3.05 2.03
CA VAL A 111 -17.89 -2.81 1.07
C VAL A 111 -17.36 -2.78 -0.36
N LEU A 112 -16.23 -2.10 -0.61
CA LEU A 112 -15.58 -2.10 -1.92
C LEU A 112 -15.16 -3.51 -2.34
N ALA A 113 -14.57 -4.28 -1.42
CA ALA A 113 -14.09 -5.61 -1.71
C ALA A 113 -15.21 -6.65 -1.95
N ARG A 114 -16.40 -6.43 -1.38
CA ARG A 114 -17.55 -7.36 -1.48
C ARG A 114 -18.54 -6.96 -2.58
N TRP A 115 -18.85 -5.67 -2.70
CA TRP A 115 -19.91 -5.16 -3.57
C TRP A 115 -19.40 -4.22 -4.66
N GLY A 116 -18.10 -3.94 -4.73
CA GLY A 116 -17.53 -3.06 -5.74
C GLY A 116 -17.92 -3.44 -7.16
N SER A 117 -17.89 -4.73 -7.51
CA SER A 117 -18.28 -5.22 -8.85
C SER A 117 -19.76 -5.02 -9.16
N VAL A 118 -20.63 -5.21 -8.16
CA VAL A 118 -22.09 -5.00 -8.31
C VAL A 118 -22.40 -3.51 -8.48
N LEU A 119 -21.78 -2.64 -7.68
CA LEU A 119 -21.99 -1.18 -7.80
C LEU A 119 -21.43 -0.61 -9.12
N VAL A 120 -20.31 -1.14 -9.62
CA VAL A 120 -19.73 -0.72 -10.91
C VAL A 120 -20.65 -1.04 -12.09
N ASN A 121 -21.45 -2.10 -12.00
CA ASN A 121 -22.35 -2.52 -13.06
C ASN A 121 -23.69 -1.75 -13.08
N LEU A 122 -24.04 -1.02 -12.01
CA LEU A 122 -25.30 -0.31 -11.89
C LEU A 122 -25.32 1.02 -12.67
N GLU A 123 -24.23 1.79 -12.65
CA GLU A 123 -24.18 3.08 -13.33
C GLU A 123 -22.74 3.49 -13.71
N PRO A 124 -22.50 4.00 -14.94
CA PRO A 124 -21.14 4.35 -15.40
C PRO A 124 -20.50 5.50 -14.63
N ARG A 125 -21.30 6.41 -14.04
CA ARG A 125 -20.78 7.49 -13.17
C ARG A 125 -20.25 6.94 -11.85
N ILE A 126 -21.00 6.02 -11.24
CA ILE A 126 -20.62 5.36 -9.98
C ILE A 126 -19.37 4.53 -10.20
N ALA A 127 -19.26 3.84 -11.34
CA ALA A 127 -18.07 3.08 -11.71
C ALA A 127 -16.79 3.93 -11.72
N THR A 128 -16.84 5.12 -12.33
CA THR A 128 -15.68 6.04 -12.38
C THR A 128 -15.28 6.52 -10.98
N ILE A 129 -16.27 6.88 -10.16
CA ILE A 129 -16.02 7.32 -8.78
C ILE A 129 -15.42 6.18 -7.94
N LEU A 130 -15.98 4.97 -8.02
CA LEU A 130 -15.51 3.81 -7.25
C LEU A 130 -14.11 3.36 -7.65
N ARG A 131 -13.73 3.52 -8.91
CA ARG A 131 -12.34 3.25 -9.37
C ARG A 131 -11.35 4.30 -8.87
N ALA A 132 -11.76 5.55 -8.74
CA ALA A 132 -10.93 6.63 -8.22
C ALA A 132 -10.89 6.68 -6.68
N LEU A 133 -11.87 6.09 -5.99
CA LEU A 133 -12.00 6.20 -4.54
C LEU A 133 -10.79 5.64 -3.76
N PRO A 134 -10.24 4.43 -4.06
CA PRO A 134 -9.10 3.89 -3.33
C PRO A 134 -7.85 4.76 -3.45
N THR A 135 -7.57 5.28 -4.64
CA THR A 135 -6.40 6.14 -4.88
C THR A 135 -6.55 7.49 -4.19
N VAL A 136 -7.74 8.09 -4.21
CA VAL A 136 -8.02 9.32 -3.46
C VAL A 136 -7.89 9.09 -1.96
N PHE A 137 -8.40 7.97 -1.44
CA PHE A 137 -8.29 7.64 -0.02
C PHE A 137 -6.83 7.45 0.40
N GLU A 138 -6.05 6.71 -0.38
CA GLU A 138 -4.61 6.51 -0.18
C GLU A 138 -3.88 7.86 -0.10
N ILE A 139 -4.00 8.70 -1.13
CA ILE A 139 -3.37 10.02 -1.17
C ILE A 139 -3.82 10.89 0.01
N SER A 140 -5.11 10.88 0.34
CA SER A 140 -5.64 11.65 1.48
C SER A 140 -5.04 11.19 2.82
N SER A 141 -4.81 9.89 2.98
CA SER A 141 -4.21 9.30 4.16
C SER A 141 -2.72 9.65 4.27
N GLU A 142 -1.98 9.63 3.17
CA GLU A 142 -0.58 10.04 3.11
C GLU A 142 -0.41 11.53 3.43
N ILE A 143 -1.28 12.40 2.88
CA ILE A 143 -1.28 13.83 3.20
C ILE A 143 -1.60 14.06 4.68
N ASN A 144 -2.61 13.38 5.22
CA ASN A 144 -2.94 13.47 6.64
C ASN A 144 -1.76 13.05 7.53
N LEU A 145 -1.09 11.94 7.17
CA LEU A 145 0.08 11.43 7.89
C LEU A 145 1.27 12.40 7.83
N ALA A 146 1.53 13.01 6.67
CA ALA A 146 2.56 14.05 6.54
C ALA A 146 2.26 15.24 7.46
N ILE A 147 1.01 15.73 7.47
CA ILE A 147 0.57 16.81 8.37
C ILE A 147 0.67 16.37 9.84
N PHE A 148 0.37 15.12 10.16
CA PHE A 148 0.51 14.58 11.51
C PHE A 148 1.96 14.64 11.99
N TYR A 149 2.93 14.23 11.18
CA TYR A 149 4.34 14.30 11.57
C TYR A 149 4.86 15.74 11.74
N LEU A 150 4.25 16.70 11.05
CA LEU A 150 4.59 18.13 11.20
C LEU A 150 3.91 18.80 12.41
N ARG A 151 2.62 18.48 12.70
CA ARG A 151 1.81 19.19 13.71
C ARG A 151 1.46 18.37 14.95
N GLY A 152 1.49 17.05 14.86
CA GLY A 152 1.25 16.10 15.96
C GLY A 152 -0.19 16.03 16.47
N THR A 153 -1.19 16.28 15.62
CA THR A 153 -2.59 16.39 16.06
C THR A 153 -3.42 15.14 15.80
N TYR A 154 -3.58 14.73 14.54
CA TYR A 154 -4.46 13.62 14.14
C TYR A 154 -3.71 12.59 13.30
N TYR A 155 -3.52 11.39 13.84
CA TYR A 155 -2.85 10.30 13.11
C TYR A 155 -3.72 9.72 11.99
N ASP A 156 -5.02 9.50 12.26
CA ASP A 156 -5.97 8.95 11.28
C ASP A 156 -6.86 10.03 10.67
N VAL A 157 -7.23 9.85 9.40
CA VAL A 157 -8.20 10.72 8.71
C VAL A 157 -9.56 10.70 9.42
N ALA A 158 -10.01 9.53 9.90
CA ALA A 158 -11.26 9.39 10.63
C ALA A 158 -11.28 10.23 11.92
N LYS A 159 -10.19 10.22 12.69
CA LYS A 159 -10.03 11.03 13.91
C LYS A 159 -10.00 12.53 13.58
N ARG A 160 -9.39 12.92 12.45
CA ARG A 160 -9.39 14.30 11.97
C ARG A 160 -10.81 14.78 11.62
N LEU A 161 -11.56 13.98 10.86
CA LEU A 161 -12.93 14.32 10.44
C LEU A 161 -13.88 14.43 11.64
N LEU A 162 -13.71 13.58 12.64
CA LEU A 162 -14.54 13.55 13.85
C LEU A 162 -14.04 14.48 14.96
N GLY A 163 -12.89 15.15 14.79
CA GLY A 163 -12.30 16.03 15.79
C GLY A 163 -11.93 15.32 17.09
N VAL A 164 -11.43 14.08 17.01
CA VAL A 164 -11.03 13.30 18.20
C VAL A 164 -9.53 13.40 18.38
N ARG A 165 -9.11 13.92 19.53
CA ARG A 165 -7.72 14.15 19.93
C ARG A 165 -7.36 13.24 21.11
N HIS A 166 -6.07 13.15 21.40
CA HIS A 166 -5.55 12.40 22.54
C HIS A 166 -4.94 13.33 23.59
N LEU A 167 -5.24 13.02 24.85
CA LEU A 167 -4.63 13.63 26.04
C LEU A 167 -3.68 12.62 26.67
N SER A 168 -2.57 13.08 27.25
CA SER A 168 -1.63 12.24 27.99
C SER A 168 -1.89 12.37 29.48
N SER A 169 -1.93 11.26 30.22
CA SER A 169 -1.95 11.30 31.69
C SER A 169 -0.56 11.44 32.30
N LEU A 170 0.50 11.25 31.52
CA LEU A 170 1.88 11.49 31.96
C LEU A 170 2.19 13.00 31.99
N PRO A 171 2.75 13.52 33.10
CA PRO A 171 3.19 14.91 33.17
C PRO A 171 4.41 15.15 32.25
N GLU A 172 4.49 16.35 31.69
CA GLU A 172 5.62 16.72 30.83
C GLU A 172 6.88 16.94 31.68
N ASN A 173 7.91 16.13 31.45
CA ASN A 173 9.18 16.27 32.13
C ASN A 173 9.97 17.45 31.52
N PRO A 174 10.23 18.54 32.27
CA PRO A 174 10.87 19.74 31.72
C PRO A 174 12.33 19.50 31.27
N HIS A 175 12.97 18.45 31.78
CA HIS A 175 14.36 18.12 31.48
C HIS A 175 14.55 17.23 30.25
N THR A 176 13.49 16.65 29.70
CA THR A 176 13.55 15.75 28.56
C THR A 176 12.79 16.34 27.38
N ARG A 177 13.48 16.61 26.28
CA ARG A 177 12.82 17.02 25.04
C ARG A 177 12.30 15.77 24.30
N PRO A 178 11.02 15.74 23.89
CA PRO A 178 10.50 14.61 23.14
C PRO A 178 11.17 14.50 21.76
N PRO A 179 11.27 13.29 21.19
CA PRO A 179 11.83 13.10 19.86
C PRO A 179 10.97 13.82 18.80
N SER A 180 11.61 14.56 17.91
CA SER A 180 10.92 15.27 16.82
C SER A 180 10.78 14.40 15.58
N TYR A 181 9.56 14.19 15.10
CA TYR A 181 9.28 13.47 13.86
C TYR A 181 9.05 14.38 12.64
N SER A 182 9.35 15.67 12.77
CA SER A 182 9.14 16.67 11.71
C SER A 182 9.93 16.36 10.43
N LEU A 183 11.15 15.79 10.54
CA LEU A 183 11.94 15.34 9.40
C LEU A 183 11.19 14.30 8.55
N LEU A 184 10.58 13.31 9.19
CA LEU A 184 9.80 12.29 8.51
C LEU A 184 8.59 12.91 7.78
N GLY A 185 7.96 13.92 8.38
CA GLY A 185 6.90 14.70 7.73
C GLY A 185 7.36 15.44 6.47
N ILE A 186 8.56 16.03 6.50
CA ILE A 186 9.17 16.71 5.35
C ILE A 186 9.50 15.69 4.25
N LEU A 187 10.09 14.55 4.59
CA LEU A 187 10.40 13.49 3.62
C LEU A 187 9.13 12.96 2.94
N LEU A 188 8.05 12.76 3.70
CA LEU A 188 6.74 12.39 3.14
C LEU A 188 6.16 13.49 2.24
N ALA A 189 6.32 14.76 2.60
CA ALA A 189 5.90 15.88 1.77
C ALA A 189 6.68 15.95 0.44
N ILE A 190 8.00 15.72 0.47
CA ILE A 190 8.83 15.63 -0.74
C ILE A 190 8.38 14.47 -1.62
N ARG A 191 8.13 13.28 -1.05
CA ARG A 191 7.62 12.11 -1.78
C ARG A 191 6.27 12.41 -2.45
N LEU A 192 5.34 13.04 -1.72
CA LEU A 192 4.04 13.46 -2.25
C LEU A 192 4.17 14.50 -3.37
N LEU A 193 5.09 15.46 -3.21
CA LEU A 193 5.39 16.46 -4.24
C LEU A 193 5.97 15.80 -5.49
N TYR A 194 6.90 14.85 -5.34
CA TYR A 194 7.45 14.09 -6.46
C TYR A 194 6.36 13.32 -7.20
N ARG A 195 5.48 12.60 -6.48
CA ARG A 195 4.32 11.88 -7.04
C ARG A 195 3.36 12.83 -7.79
N LEU A 196 3.15 14.04 -7.28
CA LEU A 196 2.34 15.06 -7.94
C LEU A 196 3.00 15.58 -9.21
N ILE A 197 4.30 15.91 -9.16
CA ILE A 197 5.05 16.43 -10.31
C ILE A 197 5.13 15.37 -11.42
N SER A 198 5.41 14.11 -11.08
CA SER A 198 5.45 13.03 -12.07
C SER A 198 4.08 12.80 -12.71
N PHE A 199 3.00 12.84 -11.91
CA PHE A 199 1.63 12.76 -12.42
C PHE A 199 1.31 13.93 -13.38
N VAL A 200 1.55 15.18 -12.99
CA VAL A 200 1.31 16.35 -13.84
C VAL A 200 2.15 16.28 -15.13
N ARG A 201 3.43 15.88 -15.05
CA ARG A 201 4.28 15.72 -16.25
C ARG A 201 3.79 14.60 -17.17
N SER A 202 3.28 13.51 -16.60
CA SER A 202 2.70 12.41 -17.39
C SER A 202 1.42 12.83 -18.13
N THR A 203 0.60 13.69 -17.52
CA THR A 203 -0.62 14.23 -18.14
C THR A 203 -0.31 15.38 -19.11
N ALA A 204 0.78 16.12 -18.90
CA ALA A 204 1.16 17.28 -19.70
C ALA A 204 1.99 16.96 -20.95
N LYS A 205 2.42 15.71 -21.17
CA LYS A 205 2.93 15.28 -22.49
C LYS A 205 1.75 15.13 -23.44
N PRO A 206 1.49 16.07 -24.37
CA PRO A 206 0.50 15.84 -25.40
C PRO A 206 1.04 14.76 -26.33
N SER A 207 0.16 13.87 -26.77
CA SER A 207 0.40 12.92 -27.85
C SER A 207 0.73 13.67 -29.16
N SER A 208 1.99 14.06 -29.33
CA SER A 208 2.55 14.57 -30.57
C SER A 208 4.03 14.18 -30.61
N GLU A 209 4.32 13.02 -31.18
CA GLU A 209 5.26 12.87 -32.30
C GLU A 209 5.51 11.37 -32.56
N LYS A 210 4.86 10.88 -33.63
CA LYS A 210 5.46 9.85 -34.48
C LYS A 210 6.65 10.51 -35.18
N SER A 211 7.84 9.92 -35.01
CA SER A 211 9.02 10.04 -35.88
C SER A 211 9.54 11.46 -36.15
N LYS A 212 10.68 11.79 -35.53
CA LYS A 212 11.87 12.25 -36.26
C LYS A 212 13.07 12.38 -35.32
N ASP A 213 14.18 11.83 -35.78
CA ASP A 213 15.53 12.09 -35.31
C ASP A 213 15.74 13.54 -34.90
N LYS A 214 16.33 13.73 -33.72
CA LYS A 214 17.34 14.78 -33.48
C LYS A 214 18.04 14.52 -32.16
N LEU A 215 19.31 14.13 -32.30
CA LEU A 215 20.32 14.16 -31.24
C LEU A 215 20.40 15.55 -30.61
N PRO A 216 20.72 15.66 -29.30
CA PRO A 216 21.30 16.87 -28.76
C PRO A 216 22.82 16.82 -28.90
N ILE A 217 23.36 17.67 -29.77
CA ILE A 217 24.77 18.05 -29.73
C ILE A 217 24.92 19.06 -28.58
N THR A 218 25.63 18.68 -27.52
CA THR A 218 26.40 19.63 -26.72
C THR A 218 27.73 18.98 -26.34
N SER A 219 28.76 19.56 -26.93
CA SER A 219 30.19 19.39 -26.78
C SER A 219 30.71 18.94 -25.40
N SER A 220 31.27 17.73 -25.36
CA SER A 220 32.56 17.45 -24.72
C SER A 220 33.19 16.26 -25.42
N GLN A 221 34.35 16.49 -26.06
CA GLN A 221 35.11 15.49 -26.81
C GLN A 221 35.46 14.27 -25.94
N THR A 222 34.73 13.18 -26.11
CA THR A 222 35.21 11.83 -25.79
C THR A 222 34.82 10.94 -26.96
N THR A 223 35.81 10.26 -27.53
CA THR A 223 35.66 9.34 -28.66
C THR A 223 34.82 8.15 -28.20
N GLU A 224 33.53 8.10 -28.53
CA GLU A 224 32.72 6.91 -28.22
C GLU A 224 33.11 5.76 -29.15
N THR A 225 33.39 4.60 -28.57
CA THR A 225 33.63 3.34 -29.28
C THR A 225 32.28 2.69 -29.65
N TYR A 226 32.21 2.15 -30.87
CA TYR A 226 31.04 1.46 -31.40
C TYR A 226 31.33 -0.04 -31.54
N ILE A 227 30.35 -0.88 -31.20
CA ILE A 227 30.31 -2.31 -31.49
C ILE A 227 29.01 -2.56 -32.25
N ASP A 228 29.09 -3.15 -33.44
CA ASP A 228 27.95 -3.50 -34.30
C ASP A 228 26.94 -2.34 -34.46
N ASP A 229 27.45 -1.17 -34.82
CA ASP A 229 26.70 0.08 -35.04
C ASP A 229 25.95 0.62 -33.81
N ARG A 230 26.22 0.11 -32.61
CA ARG A 230 25.71 0.64 -31.34
C ARG A 230 26.84 1.19 -30.46
N PRO A 231 26.67 2.35 -29.83
CA PRO A 231 27.69 2.91 -28.96
C PRO A 231 27.82 2.08 -27.68
N VAL A 232 29.04 1.86 -27.22
CA VAL A 232 29.33 1.05 -26.01
C VAL A 232 28.65 1.63 -24.76
N SER A 233 28.39 2.94 -24.73
CA SER A 233 27.62 3.62 -23.68
C SER A 233 26.20 3.05 -23.48
N SER A 234 25.58 2.54 -24.55
CA SER A 234 24.25 1.89 -24.48
C SER A 234 24.26 0.56 -23.71
N PHE A 235 25.42 -0.12 -23.65
CA PHE A 235 25.58 -1.37 -22.89
C PHE A 235 25.99 -1.14 -21.44
N LEU A 236 26.47 0.07 -21.11
CA LEU A 236 26.98 0.44 -19.79
C LEU A 236 26.05 1.37 -19.01
N GLY A 237 24.92 1.77 -19.59
CA GLY A 237 23.89 2.55 -18.90
C GLY A 237 23.31 1.77 -17.70
N PRO A 238 22.90 2.46 -16.62
CA PRO A 238 22.17 1.81 -15.54
C PRO A 238 20.87 1.24 -16.15
N VAL A 239 20.81 -0.09 -16.26
CA VAL A 239 19.57 -0.79 -16.55
C VAL A 239 18.65 -0.47 -15.37
N ASP A 240 17.64 0.36 -15.59
CA ASP A 240 16.55 0.61 -14.65
C ASP A 240 15.46 -0.42 -14.95
N PRO A 241 15.47 -1.61 -14.30
CA PRO A 241 14.57 -2.70 -14.64
C PRO A 241 13.10 -2.40 -14.32
N GLU A 242 12.83 -1.32 -13.58
CA GLU A 242 11.48 -0.92 -13.16
C GLU A 242 10.84 0.12 -14.08
N GLY A 243 11.61 0.69 -15.03
CA GLY A 243 11.16 1.81 -15.87
C GLY A 243 10.80 1.44 -17.32
N GLU A 244 11.14 0.24 -17.80
CA GLU A 244 10.78 -0.15 -19.17
C GLU A 244 9.31 -0.57 -19.27
N PRO A 245 8.54 0.01 -20.21
CA PRO A 245 7.16 -0.42 -20.43
C PRO A 245 7.14 -1.89 -20.82
N ALA A 246 6.16 -2.62 -20.31
CA ALA A 246 5.98 -4.02 -20.64
C ALA A 246 5.83 -4.20 -22.15
N LYS A 247 6.64 -5.08 -22.71
CA LYS A 247 6.59 -5.44 -24.12
C LYS A 247 5.23 -6.09 -24.42
N PRO A 248 4.49 -5.63 -25.44
CA PRO A 248 3.28 -6.31 -25.90
C PRO A 248 3.58 -7.76 -26.27
N ALA A 249 2.66 -8.69 -25.98
CA ALA A 249 2.88 -10.11 -26.27
C ALA A 249 2.93 -10.41 -27.78
N GLU A 250 2.37 -9.54 -28.63
CA GLU A 250 2.50 -9.60 -30.09
C GLU A 250 3.93 -9.29 -30.59
N GLU A 251 4.72 -8.58 -29.78
CA GLU A 251 6.09 -8.17 -30.12
C GLU A 251 7.14 -9.10 -29.48
N ASP A 252 6.71 -10.19 -28.85
CA ASP A 252 7.60 -11.17 -28.22
C ASP A 252 8.16 -12.15 -29.27
N GLU A 253 9.36 -11.86 -29.78
CA GLU A 253 10.08 -12.73 -30.73
C GLU A 253 10.55 -14.07 -30.13
N ARG A 254 10.55 -14.22 -28.81
CA ARG A 254 11.09 -15.40 -28.11
C ARG A 254 10.03 -16.43 -27.75
N THR A 255 8.74 -16.08 -27.85
CA THR A 255 7.64 -17.03 -27.70
C THR A 255 7.13 -17.38 -29.10
N ILE A 256 7.23 -18.66 -29.52
CA ILE A 256 6.91 -19.14 -30.88
C ILE A 256 5.38 -19.25 -31.12
N LEU A 257 4.58 -18.59 -30.29
CA LEU A 257 3.12 -18.65 -30.37
C LEU A 257 2.60 -17.45 -31.15
N ASP A 258 1.74 -17.71 -32.13
CA ASP A 258 0.96 -16.66 -32.77
C ASP A 258 -0.15 -16.19 -31.81
N VAL A 259 0.20 -15.25 -30.94
CA VAL A 259 -0.70 -14.70 -29.92
C VAL A 259 -1.94 -14.05 -30.54
N ALA A 260 -1.83 -13.53 -31.77
CA ALA A 260 -2.95 -12.93 -32.49
C ALA A 260 -4.03 -13.97 -32.89
N SER A 261 -3.65 -15.24 -33.04
CA SER A 261 -4.58 -16.33 -33.37
C SER A 261 -5.36 -16.88 -32.17
N ILE A 262 -5.01 -16.48 -30.94
CA ILE A 262 -5.57 -17.04 -29.69
C ILE A 262 -6.85 -16.29 -29.29
N SER A 263 -7.90 -17.03 -28.90
CA SER A 263 -9.13 -16.42 -28.38
C SER A 263 -8.88 -15.60 -27.11
N SER A 264 -9.61 -14.49 -26.94
CA SER A 264 -9.46 -13.58 -25.79
C SER A 264 -9.64 -14.26 -24.43
N ALA A 265 -10.51 -15.28 -24.34
CA ALA A 265 -10.73 -16.07 -23.13
C ALA A 265 -9.51 -16.94 -22.76
N THR A 266 -8.81 -17.49 -23.74
CA THR A 266 -7.57 -18.26 -23.54
C THR A 266 -6.40 -17.33 -23.24
N ARG A 267 -6.37 -16.15 -23.88
CA ARG A 267 -5.37 -15.11 -23.68
C ARG A 267 -5.32 -14.62 -22.23
N ALA A 268 -6.48 -14.37 -21.62
CA ALA A 268 -6.60 -13.98 -20.21
C ALA A 268 -6.08 -15.04 -19.21
N ARG A 269 -6.02 -16.32 -19.60
CA ARG A 269 -5.45 -17.40 -18.76
C ARG A 269 -3.92 -17.44 -18.80
N ARG A 270 -3.30 -16.73 -19.74
CA ARG A 270 -1.85 -16.68 -19.92
C ARG A 270 -1.18 -15.52 -19.19
N ASN A 271 -1.91 -14.81 -18.32
CA ASN A 271 -1.31 -13.69 -17.60
C ASN A 271 -0.25 -14.17 -16.59
N CYS A 272 0.79 -13.34 -16.42
CA CYS A 272 1.80 -13.49 -15.39
C CYS A 272 1.24 -12.97 -14.07
N THR A 273 1.36 -13.70 -12.97
CA THR A 273 0.81 -13.25 -11.67
C THR A 273 1.68 -12.19 -10.99
N LEU A 274 2.86 -11.89 -11.53
CA LEU A 274 3.78 -10.87 -11.00
C LEU A 274 3.53 -9.50 -11.65
N CYS A 275 3.49 -9.41 -12.98
CA CYS A 275 3.17 -8.16 -13.68
C CYS A 275 1.68 -7.99 -14.02
N LEU A 276 0.86 -9.04 -13.88
CA LEU A 276 -0.57 -9.08 -14.19
C LEU A 276 -0.94 -8.88 -15.67
N GLU A 277 0.06 -8.72 -16.52
CA GLU A 277 -0.08 -8.63 -17.97
C GLU A 277 0.05 -10.01 -18.63
N GLU A 278 -0.18 -10.06 -19.93
CA GLU A 278 0.08 -11.26 -20.70
C GLU A 278 1.57 -11.65 -20.63
N ARG A 279 1.83 -12.94 -20.45
CA ARG A 279 3.17 -13.44 -20.24
C ARG A 279 4.01 -13.37 -21.51
N THR A 280 5.09 -12.60 -21.45
CA THR A 280 6.17 -12.53 -22.44
C THR A 280 7.44 -13.19 -21.91
N ASP A 281 8.34 -13.65 -22.79
CA ASP A 281 9.56 -14.38 -22.40
C ASP A 281 9.22 -15.50 -21.39
N SER A 282 8.28 -16.37 -21.76
CA SER A 282 7.67 -17.33 -20.82
C SER A 282 8.72 -18.23 -20.17
N CYS A 283 8.65 -18.38 -18.84
CA CYS A 283 9.59 -19.18 -18.06
C CYS A 283 8.86 -20.07 -17.05
N ALA A 284 9.29 -21.33 -16.94
CA ALA A 284 8.86 -22.24 -15.88
C ALA A 284 9.88 -22.32 -14.75
N THR A 285 9.34 -22.36 -13.55
CA THR A 285 10.04 -22.76 -12.33
C THR A 285 10.10 -24.29 -12.21
N GLU A 286 10.99 -24.84 -11.36
CA GLU A 286 11.10 -26.29 -11.13
C GLU A 286 9.79 -26.95 -10.66
N CYS A 287 8.92 -26.18 -10.00
CA CYS A 287 7.60 -26.62 -9.56
C CYS A 287 6.52 -26.57 -10.66
N GLY A 288 6.87 -26.14 -11.88
CA GLY A 288 5.99 -26.08 -13.04
C GLY A 288 5.17 -24.79 -13.20
N HIS A 289 5.28 -23.83 -12.28
CA HIS A 289 4.60 -22.55 -12.40
C HIS A 289 5.28 -21.62 -13.41
N LEU A 290 4.46 -20.87 -14.15
CA LEU A 290 4.85 -20.03 -15.29
C LEU A 290 4.83 -18.55 -14.95
N PHE A 291 5.82 -17.80 -15.43
CA PHE A 291 5.98 -16.35 -15.26
C PHE A 291 6.70 -15.74 -16.47
N CYS A 292 6.78 -14.41 -16.57
CA CYS A 292 7.76 -13.78 -17.48
C CYS A 292 9.17 -13.98 -16.91
N TRP A 293 10.16 -14.20 -17.77
CA TRP A 293 11.56 -14.38 -17.38
C TRP A 293 12.06 -13.24 -16.47
N SER A 294 11.85 -11.98 -16.88
CA SER A 294 12.25 -10.80 -16.12
C SER A 294 11.59 -10.75 -14.74
N CYS A 295 10.29 -11.06 -14.66
CA CYS A 295 9.54 -11.03 -13.41
C CYS A 295 10.04 -12.08 -12.40
N ILE A 296 10.21 -13.34 -12.83
CA ILE A 296 10.63 -14.40 -11.91
C ILE A 296 12.10 -14.27 -11.49
N VAL A 297 12.96 -13.77 -12.39
CA VAL A 297 14.35 -13.46 -12.06
C VAL A 297 14.43 -12.30 -11.06
N GLY A 298 13.62 -11.25 -11.25
CA GLY A 298 13.50 -10.13 -10.30
C GLY A 298 13.08 -10.61 -8.92
N TRP A 299 11.99 -11.39 -8.85
CA TRP A 299 11.50 -11.98 -7.61
C TRP A 299 12.54 -12.88 -6.93
N GLY A 300 13.17 -13.79 -7.69
CA GLY A 300 14.13 -14.75 -7.15
C GLY A 300 15.40 -14.15 -6.56
N ARG A 301 15.74 -12.90 -6.93
CA ARG A 301 16.84 -12.13 -6.32
C ARG A 301 16.49 -11.62 -4.93
N GLU A 302 15.22 -11.30 -4.67
CA GLU A 302 14.74 -10.85 -3.36
C GLU A 302 14.34 -12.03 -2.48
N LYS A 303 13.61 -13.00 -3.05
CA LYS A 303 13.10 -14.17 -2.34
C LYS A 303 13.25 -15.44 -3.17
N ALA A 304 14.11 -16.35 -2.70
CA ALA A 304 14.40 -17.62 -3.37
C ALA A 304 13.30 -18.70 -3.17
N GLU A 305 12.03 -18.34 -3.41
CA GLU A 305 10.88 -19.25 -3.39
C GLU A 305 9.90 -18.94 -4.53
N CYS A 306 9.14 -19.93 -4.99
CA CYS A 306 8.09 -19.72 -5.98
C CYS A 306 6.95 -18.85 -5.41
N PRO A 307 6.49 -17.79 -6.10
CA PRO A 307 5.38 -16.94 -5.64
C PRO A 307 4.06 -17.67 -5.38
N LEU A 308 3.82 -18.81 -6.04
CA LEU A 308 2.55 -19.52 -5.99
C LEU A 308 2.52 -20.65 -4.96
N CYS A 309 3.55 -21.50 -4.92
CA CYS A 309 3.60 -22.67 -4.04
C CYS A 309 4.66 -22.60 -2.93
N ARG A 310 5.50 -21.56 -2.92
CA ARG A 310 6.60 -21.37 -1.95
C ARG A 310 7.67 -22.46 -1.96
N GLN A 311 7.72 -23.29 -3.00
CA GLN A 311 8.85 -24.21 -3.20
C GLN A 311 10.14 -23.42 -3.43
N SER A 312 11.27 -23.92 -2.94
CA SER A 312 12.58 -23.28 -3.13
C SER A 312 12.87 -23.03 -4.61
N LEU A 313 13.34 -21.83 -4.94
CA LEU A 313 13.63 -21.40 -6.30
C LEU A 313 15.15 -21.27 -6.50
N ASN A 314 15.67 -21.83 -7.60
CA ASN A 314 17.03 -21.58 -8.05
C ASN A 314 17.04 -20.91 -9.43
N LEU A 315 17.65 -19.73 -9.53
CA LEU A 315 17.72 -18.95 -10.77
C LEU A 315 18.43 -19.67 -11.91
N THR A 316 19.39 -20.57 -11.62
CA THR A 316 20.12 -21.33 -12.66
C THR A 316 19.30 -22.49 -13.23
N ARG A 317 18.17 -22.82 -12.60
CA ARG A 317 17.29 -23.94 -12.99
C ARG A 317 15.95 -23.46 -13.55
N LEU A 318 15.84 -22.17 -13.82
CA LEU A 318 14.71 -21.61 -14.57
C LEU A 318 14.76 -22.10 -16.02
N LEU A 319 13.64 -22.60 -16.51
CA LEU A 319 13.54 -23.14 -17.87
C LEU A 319 12.81 -22.12 -18.76
N PRO A 320 13.45 -21.58 -19.80
CA PRO A 320 12.75 -20.77 -20.80
C PRO A 320 11.81 -21.68 -21.61
N ILE A 321 10.60 -21.21 -21.86
CA ILE A 321 9.61 -21.94 -22.64
C ILE A 321 9.24 -21.14 -23.87
N HIS A 322 9.63 -21.70 -25.02
CA HIS A 322 9.39 -21.10 -26.33
C HIS A 322 8.09 -21.60 -26.99
N ASN A 323 7.62 -22.81 -26.64
CA ASN A 323 6.55 -23.53 -27.37
C ASN A 323 5.34 -23.89 -26.48
N LEU A 324 4.69 -22.90 -25.83
CA LEU A 324 3.62 -23.18 -24.85
C LEU A 324 2.19 -23.13 -25.41
#